data_AF-A0A078J146-F1
#
_entry.id   AF-A0A078J146-F1
#
_cell.length_a   1.000
_cell.length_b   1.000
_cell.length_c   1.000
_cell.angle_alpha   90.00
_cell.angle_beta   90.00
_cell.angle_gamma   90.00
#
_symmetry.space_group_name_H-M   'P 1'
#
loop_
_entity.id
_entity.type
_entity.pdbx_description
1 polymer ?
#
loop_
_entity_poly.entity_id
_entity_poly.type
_entity_poly.pdbx_seq_one_letter_code
_entity_poly.pdbx_strand_id
1 'polypeptide(L)'
;MAFFFFAITTPFVIALGIALSTIYRDNNPSALITVGLLNACSAGLLIYMALVDLLAAEFMGPKLRCSVKMQINCFIAALLGCGGMSIIAKWA
;
A
#
# COMPACT_ATOMS: atom_id res chain seq x y z
N MET A 1 20.95 -14.38 4.45
CA MET A 1 19.93 -15.01 5.32
C MET A 1 18.55 -14.32 5.21
N ALA A 2 18.45 -12.99 5.30
CA ALA A 2 17.16 -12.27 5.31
C ALA A 2 16.28 -12.44 4.05
N PHE A 3 16.87 -12.57 2.85
CA PHE A 3 16.10 -12.71 1.60
C PHE A 3 15.23 -13.97 1.54
N PHE A 4 15.65 -15.09 2.16
CA PHE A 4 14.86 -16.32 2.21
C PHE A 4 13.60 -16.15 3.06
N PHE A 5 13.72 -15.45 4.19
CA PHE A 5 12.58 -15.15 5.06
C PHE A 5 11.60 -14.19 4.38
N PHE A 6 12.10 -13.19 3.64
CA PHE A 6 11.25 -12.30 2.86
C PHE A 6 10.51 -13.04 1.74
N ALA A 7 11.23 -13.90 1.00
CA ALA A 7 10.66 -14.69 -0.08
C ALA A 7 9.60 -15.71 0.37
N ILE A 8 9.65 -16.18 1.61
CA ILE A 8 8.64 -17.07 2.22
C ILE A 8 7.48 -16.28 2.83
N THR A 9 7.75 -15.10 3.41
CA THR A 9 6.71 -14.29 4.05
C THR A 9 5.68 -13.80 3.03
N THR A 10 6.09 -13.44 1.82
CA THR A 10 5.16 -12.98 0.76
C THR A 10 4.12 -14.05 0.35
N PRO A 11 4.49 -15.28 -0.07
CA PRO A 11 3.51 -16.31 -0.38
C PRO A 11 2.73 -16.75 0.85
N PHE A 12 3.32 -16.71 2.05
CA PHE A 12 2.61 -17.01 3.29
C PHE A 12 1.49 -16.00 3.57
N VAL A 13 1.75 -14.70 3.43
CA VAL A 13 0.75 -13.63 3.62
C VAL A 13 -0.37 -13.75 2.57
N ILE A 14 -0.03 -14.02 1.32
CA ILE A 14 -1.01 -14.23 0.24
C ILE A 14 -1.88 -15.46 0.54
N ALA A 15 -1.26 -16.58 0.93
CA ALA A 15 -1.96 -17.82 1.27
C ALA A 15 -2.88 -17.63 2.49
N LEU A 16 -2.43 -16.92 3.52
CA LEU A 16 -3.24 -16.59 4.69
C LEU A 16 -4.44 -15.70 4.30
N GLY A 17 -4.24 -14.72 3.42
CA GLY A 17 -5.32 -13.87 2.90
C GLY A 17 -6.37 -14.66 2.12
N ILE A 18 -5.94 -15.58 1.26
CA ILE A 18 -6.85 -16.46 0.50
C ILE A 18 -7.57 -17.44 1.44
N ALA A 19 -6.86 -18.02 2.41
CA ALA A 19 -7.43 -18.94 3.39
C ALA A 19 -8.52 -18.24 4.24
N LEU A 20 -8.23 -17.04 4.76
CA LEU A 20 -9.22 -16.23 5.48
C LEU A 20 -10.42 -15.91 4.58
N SER A 21 -10.19 -15.53 3.32
CA SER A 21 -11.27 -15.25 2.36
C SER A 21 -12.10 -16.48 1.99
N THR A 22 -11.53 -17.69 2.06
CA THR A 22 -12.20 -18.95 1.69
C THR A 22 -13.02 -19.50 2.86
N ILE A 23 -12.49 -19.40 4.09
CA ILE A 23 -13.20 -19.78 5.32
C ILE A 23 -14.40 -18.82 5.56
N TYR A 24 -14.34 -17.61 5.02
CA TYR A 24 -15.38 -16.58 5.15
C TYR A 24 -16.53 -16.63 4.12
N ARG A 25 -16.73 -17.75 3.40
CA ARG A 25 -17.87 -17.90 2.48
C ARG A 25 -18.93 -18.81 3.09
N ASP A 26 -19.98 -18.18 3.61
CA ASP A 26 -21.40 -18.54 3.41
C ASP A 26 -22.28 -17.48 4.15
N ASN A 27 -22.80 -16.50 3.41
CA ASN A 27 -23.98 -15.68 3.77
C ASN A 27 -23.97 -14.72 4.99
N ASN A 28 -22.84 -14.47 5.67
CA ASN A 28 -22.80 -13.63 6.89
C ASN A 28 -22.08 -12.25 6.74
N PRO A 29 -22.55 -11.18 7.42
CA PRO A 29 -21.96 -9.82 7.37
C PRO A 29 -20.51 -9.76 7.87
N SER A 30 -20.09 -10.76 8.63
CA SER A 30 -18.72 -10.89 9.13
C SER A 30 -17.67 -10.97 8.00
N ALA A 31 -18.01 -11.51 6.83
CA ALA A 31 -17.10 -11.59 5.68
C ALA A 31 -16.73 -10.20 5.13
N LEU A 32 -17.72 -9.31 5.01
CA LEU A 32 -17.50 -7.93 4.57
C LEU A 32 -16.62 -7.16 5.55
N ILE A 33 -16.80 -7.40 6.86
CA ILE A 33 -16.01 -6.75 7.92
C ILE A 33 -14.54 -7.22 7.85
N THR A 34 -14.29 -8.51 7.68
CA THR A 34 -12.91 -9.04 7.61
C THR A 34 -12.20 -8.63 6.32
N VAL A 35 -12.85 -8.68 5.16
CA VAL A 35 -12.27 -8.18 3.91
C VAL A 35 -12.06 -6.66 3.98
N GLY A 36 -12.99 -5.92 4.57
CA GLY A 36 -12.83 -4.49 4.83
C GLY A 36 -11.63 -4.19 5.73
N LEU A 37 -11.42 -4.96 6.80
CA LEU A 37 -10.27 -4.82 7.69
C LEU A 37 -8.95 -5.15 6.98
N LEU A 38 -8.89 -6.25 6.23
CA LEU A 38 -7.72 -6.64 5.44
C LEU A 38 -7.36 -5.57 4.40
N ASN A 39 -8.37 -5.01 3.72
CA ASN A 39 -8.19 -3.93 2.76
C ASN A 39 -7.72 -2.63 3.44
N ALA A 40 -8.28 -2.28 4.59
CA ALA A 40 -7.85 -1.12 5.38
C ALA A 40 -6.40 -1.25 5.87
N CYS A 41 -6.02 -2.43 6.37
CA CYS A 41 -4.65 -2.73 6.76
C CYS A 41 -3.68 -2.63 5.58
N SER A 42 -4.07 -3.15 4.41
CA SER A 42 -3.26 -3.08 3.19
C SER A 42 -3.07 -1.62 2.72
N ALA A 43 -4.15 -0.83 2.71
CA ALA A 43 -4.09 0.59 2.37
C ALA A 43 -3.20 1.39 3.36
N GLY A 44 -3.28 1.08 4.66
CA GLY A 44 -2.43 1.70 5.68
C GLY A 44 -0.94 1.39 5.48
N LEU A 45 -0.60 0.14 5.16
CA LEU A 45 0.78 -0.25 4.83
C LEU A 45 1.29 0.43 3.55
N LEU A 46 0.43 0.55 2.53
CA LEU A 46 0.77 1.24 1.28
C LEU A 46 1.10 2.72 1.54
N ILE A 47 0.27 3.40 2.35
CA ILE A 47 0.50 4.79 2.76
C ILE A 47 1.80 4.90 3.58
N TYR A 48 2.05 3.97 4.50
CA TYR A 48 3.29 3.95 5.27
C TYR A 48 4.52 3.81 4.38
N MET A 49 4.53 2.91 3.40
CA MET A 49 5.64 2.81 2.45
C MET A 49 5.78 4.07 1.60
N ALA A 50 4.68 4.66 1.13
CA ALA A 50 4.72 5.88 0.34
C ALA A 50 5.25 7.10 1.14
N LEU A 51 4.87 7.24 2.41
CA LEU A 51 5.34 8.35 3.26
C LEU A 51 6.71 8.06 3.86
N VAL A 52 6.92 6.92 4.48
CA VAL A 52 8.17 6.65 5.20
C VAL A 52 9.27 6.21 4.25
N ASP A 53 9.01 5.30 3.31
CA ASP A 53 10.05 4.80 2.42
C ASP A 53 10.35 5.79 1.29
N LEU A 54 9.31 6.40 0.69
CA LEU A 54 9.48 7.33 -0.43
C LEU A 54 9.81 8.77 0.02
N LEU A 55 9.05 9.33 0.98
CA LEU A 55 9.28 10.72 1.44
C LEU A 55 10.53 10.84 2.32
N ALA A 56 10.83 9.86 3.19
CA ALA A 56 12.04 9.93 4.01
C ALA A 56 13.31 9.67 3.20
N ALA A 57 13.28 8.79 2.18
CA ALA A 57 14.39 8.63 1.24
C ALA A 57 14.67 9.91 0.44
N GLU A 58 13.61 10.61 0.03
CA GLU A 58 13.71 11.96 -0.54
C GLU A 58 14.40 12.91 0.48
N PHE A 59 13.94 12.98 1.74
CA PHE A 59 14.55 13.86 2.75
C PHE A 59 16.01 13.53 3.12
N MET A 60 16.42 12.25 3.10
CA MET A 60 17.79 11.83 3.42
C MET A 60 18.77 11.95 2.24
N GLY A 61 18.28 12.16 1.01
CA GLY A 61 19.11 12.29 -0.18
C GLY A 61 19.90 13.61 -0.22
N PRO A 62 21.24 13.60 -0.29
CA PRO A 62 22.05 14.83 -0.38
C PRO A 62 21.78 15.65 -1.67
N LYS A 63 21.10 15.06 -2.66
CA LYS A 63 20.67 15.75 -3.90
C LYS A 63 19.39 16.59 -3.73
N LEU A 64 18.63 16.42 -2.67
CA LEU A 64 17.32 17.07 -2.53
C LEU A 64 17.36 18.43 -1.82
N ARG A 65 18.43 18.73 -1.08
CA ARG A 65 18.68 20.09 -0.56
C ARG A 65 18.87 21.15 -1.65
N CYS A 66 19.16 20.75 -2.89
CA CYS A 66 19.46 21.70 -3.96
C CYS A 66 18.22 22.16 -4.74
N SER A 67 17.11 21.42 -4.70
CA SER A 67 15.90 21.84 -5.42
C SER A 67 14.64 21.16 -4.88
N VAL A 68 14.03 21.80 -3.88
CA VAL A 68 12.66 21.51 -3.36
C VAL A 68 11.64 21.36 -4.51
N LYS A 69 11.91 22.01 -5.65
CA LYS A 69 11.14 21.94 -6.89
C LYS A 69 10.98 20.53 -7.46
N MET A 70 11.99 19.66 -7.39
CA MET A 70 11.88 18.27 -7.92
C MET A 70 11.11 17.36 -6.96
N GLN A 71 11.31 17.55 -5.66
CA GLN A 71 10.60 16.85 -4.60
C GLN A 71 9.08 17.13 -4.65
N ILE A 72 8.73 18.40 -4.86
CA ILE A 72 7.34 18.83 -5.09
C ILE A 72 6.79 18.19 -6.37
N ASN A 73 7.59 18.07 -7.43
CA ASN A 73 7.13 17.46 -8.69
C ASN A 73 6.83 15.95 -8.55
N CYS A 74 7.65 15.21 -7.79
CA CYS A 74 7.37 13.82 -7.41
C CYS A 74 6.11 13.71 -6.56
N PHE A 75 5.94 14.61 -5.58
CA PHE A 75 4.75 14.63 -4.73
C PHE A 75 3.48 14.97 -5.51
N ILE A 76 3.56 15.91 -6.45
CA ILE A 76 2.46 16.24 -7.38
C ILE A 76 2.15 15.04 -8.26
N ALA A 77 3.15 14.35 -8.82
CA ALA A 77 2.94 13.14 -9.63
C ALA A 77 2.28 12.02 -8.82
N ALA A 78 2.68 11.82 -7.56
CA ALA A 78 2.07 10.86 -6.65
C ALA A 78 0.61 11.23 -6.30
N LEU A 79 0.33 12.51 -6.04
CA LEU A 79 -1.03 13.03 -5.84
C LEU A 79 -1.89 12.89 -7.09
N LEU A 80 -1.33 13.13 -8.27
CA LEU A 80 -2.01 12.93 -9.55
C LEU A 80 -2.36 11.46 -9.77
N GLY A 81 -1.44 10.54 -9.43
CA GLY A 81 -1.66 9.10 -9.50
C GLY A 81 -2.76 8.63 -8.53
N CYS A 82 -2.71 9.08 -7.28
CA CYS A 82 -3.72 8.77 -6.27
C CYS A 82 -5.10 9.36 -6.63
N GLY A 83 -5.12 10.61 -7.11
CA GLY A 83 -6.33 11.26 -7.62
C GLY A 83 -6.91 10.54 -8.83
N GLY A 84 -6.07 10.09 -9.76
CA GLY A 84 -6.46 9.26 -10.90
C GLY A 84 -7.13 7.96 -10.46
N MET A 85 -6.53 7.23 -9.51
CA MET A 85 -7.12 6.02 -8.95
C MET A 85 -8.46 6.27 -8.22
N SER A 86 -8.60 7.40 -7.52
CA SER A 86 -9.86 7.77 -6.86
C SER A 86 -10.98 8.07 -7.86
N ILE A 87 -10.67 8.70 -9.00
CA ILE A 87 -11.65 8.96 -10.07
C ILE A 87 -12.12 7.65 -10.69
N ILE A 88 -11.20 6.71 -10.94
CA ILE A 88 -11.54 5.38 -11.47
C ILE A 88 -12.43 4.62 -10.47
N ALA A 89 -12.11 4.67 -9.17
CA ALA A 89 -12.92 4.03 -8.12
C ALA A 89 -14.33 4.62 -7.95
N LYS A 90 -14.56 5.88 -8.37
CA LYS A 90 -15.89 6.50 -8.35
C LYS A 90 -16.76 6.07 -9.54
N TRP A 91 -16.15 5.49 -10.56
CA TRP A 91 -16.79 4.99 -11.79
C TRP A 91 -16.76 3.46 -11.90
N ALA A 92 -16.10 2.77 -10.96
CA ALA A 92 -16.08 1.32 -10.81
C ALA A 92 -17.12 0.88 -9.77
#